data_AF-A0A1V8RP44-F1
#
_entry.id   AF-A0A1V8RP44-F1
#
_cell.length_a   1.000
_cell.length_b   1.000
_cell.length_c   1.000
_cell.angle_alpha   90.00
_cell.angle_beta   90.00
_cell.angle_gamma   90.00
#
_symmetry.space_group_name_H-M   'P 1'
#
loop_
_entity.id
_entity.type
_entity.pdbx_description
1 polymer ?
#
loop_
_entity_poly.entity_id
_entity_poly.type
_entity_poly.pdbx_seq_one_letter_code
_entity_poly.pdbx_strand_id
1 'polypeptide(L)'
;MTESMIERVARALADTTHAGYESWDDVPQEMQTSFLIDARTAIEAMRKPTDTMLTAALFAMDTEDDSGGVISCWEAMIDAARNEQVPG
;
A
#
# COMPACT_ATOMS: atom_id res chain seq x y z
N MET A 1 16.61 0.80 13.72
CA MET A 1 16.55 0.55 12.26
C MET A 1 15.22 1.07 11.78
N THR A 2 15.20 1.84 10.70
CA THR A 2 13.94 2.28 10.08
C THR A 2 13.25 1.09 9.44
N GLU A 3 12.00 0.87 9.80
CA GLU A 3 11.16 -0.21 9.27
C GLU A 3 11.02 -0.10 7.74
N SER A 4 11.13 -1.23 7.03
CA SER A 4 10.93 -1.24 5.58
C SER A 4 9.46 -1.10 5.22
N MET A 5 9.12 -0.58 4.02
CA MET A 5 7.71 -0.54 3.58
C MET A 5 7.06 -1.92 3.52
N ILE A 6 7.82 -2.97 3.19
CA ILE A 6 7.34 -4.36 3.19
C ILE A 6 6.91 -4.75 4.60
N GLU A 7 7.71 -4.44 5.61
CA GLU A 7 7.41 -4.76 7.00
C GLU A 7 6.20 -3.95 7.50
N ARG A 8 6.10 -2.66 7.15
CA ARG A 8 4.94 -1.81 7.48
C ARG A 8 3.63 -2.40 6.93
N VAL A 9 3.64 -2.85 5.68
CA VAL A 9 2.47 -3.48 5.05
C VAL A 9 2.18 -4.84 5.69
N ALA A 10 3.20 -5.65 5.96
CA ALA A 10 3.04 -6.94 6.61
C ALA A 10 2.40 -6.82 8.01
N ARG A 11 2.84 -5.82 8.80
CA ARG A 11 2.22 -5.52 10.10
C ARG A 11 0.77 -5.08 9.95
N ALA A 12 0.46 -4.19 9.00
CA ALA A 12 -0.92 -3.78 8.72
C ALA A 12 -1.83 -4.95 8.29
N LEU A 13 -1.30 -5.92 7.52
CA LEU A 13 -2.01 -7.15 7.17
C LEU A 13 -2.25 -8.02 8.40
N ALA A 14 -1.26 -8.16 9.29
CA ALA A 14 -1.41 -8.90 10.54
C ALA A 14 -2.46 -8.29 11.46
N ASP A 15 -2.47 -6.96 11.59
CA ASP A 15 -3.43 -6.20 12.42
C ASP A 15 -4.87 -6.40 11.92
N THR A 16 -5.10 -6.35 10.61
CA THR A 16 -6.45 -6.54 10.05
C THR A 16 -6.96 -7.97 10.23
N THR A 17 -6.07 -8.96 10.21
CA THR A 17 -6.42 -10.39 10.34
C THR A 17 -6.77 -10.78 11.79
N HIS A 18 -6.62 -9.87 12.77
CA HIS A 18 -7.00 -10.06 14.19
C HIS A 18 -6.55 -11.42 14.75
N ALA A 19 -5.26 -11.74 14.56
CA ALA A 19 -4.74 -13.06 14.93
C ALA A 19 -4.58 -13.27 16.46
N GLY A 20 -5.15 -12.40 17.29
CA GLY A 20 -5.12 -12.50 18.76
C GLY A 20 -3.77 -12.14 19.39
N TYR A 21 -2.85 -11.56 18.62
CA TYR A 21 -1.52 -11.17 19.06
C TYR A 21 -1.51 -9.69 19.45
N GLU A 22 -0.83 -9.35 20.54
CA GLU A 22 -0.72 -7.97 21.05
C GLU A 22 0.35 -7.16 20.32
N SER A 23 1.34 -7.84 19.74
CA SER A 23 2.40 -7.23 18.95
C SER A 23 2.84 -8.11 17.77
N TRP A 24 3.54 -7.50 16.81
CA TRP A 24 4.16 -8.22 15.69
C TRP A 24 5.10 -9.34 16.15
N ASP A 25 5.82 -9.12 17.25
CA ASP A 25 6.80 -10.09 17.78
C ASP A 25 6.12 -11.33 18.37
N ASP A 26 4.84 -11.24 18.73
CA ASP A 26 4.04 -12.37 19.22
C ASP A 26 3.45 -13.22 18.08
N VAL A 27 3.44 -12.70 16.85
CA VAL A 27 2.98 -13.44 15.67
C VAL A 27 3.96 -14.58 15.39
N PRO A 28 3.52 -15.84 15.23
CA PRO A 28 4.40 -16.94 14.87
C PRO A 28 5.21 -16.67 13.59
N GLN A 29 6.48 -17.05 13.57
CA GLN A 29 7.41 -16.73 12.47
C GLN A 29 6.91 -17.19 11.09
N GLU A 30 6.20 -18.32 11.02
CA GLU A 30 5.59 -18.80 9.78
C GLU A 30 4.52 -17.84 9.25
N MET A 31 3.70 -17.27 10.13
CA MET A 31 2.72 -16.25 9.78
C MET A 31 3.39 -14.92 9.42
N GLN A 32 4.39 -14.49 10.18
CA GLN A 32 5.17 -13.29 9.83
C GLN A 32 5.75 -13.41 8.42
N THR A 33 6.29 -14.57 8.07
CA THR A 33 6.83 -14.85 6.74
C THR A 33 5.75 -14.77 5.67
N SER A 34 4.55 -15.32 5.92
CA SER A 34 3.41 -15.20 5.00
C SER A 34 3.03 -13.74 4.77
N PHE A 35 2.86 -12.95 5.83
CA PHE A 35 2.52 -11.52 5.70
C PHE A 35 3.59 -10.72 4.95
N LEU A 36 4.88 -11.05 5.14
CA LEU A 36 5.96 -10.42 4.38
C LEU A 36 5.92 -10.78 2.88
N ILE A 37 5.51 -12.00 2.54
CA ILE A 37 5.32 -12.42 1.13
C ILE A 37 4.11 -11.72 0.52
N ASP A 38 3.00 -11.64 1.25
CA ASP A 38 1.78 -10.96 0.81
C ASP A 38 2.04 -9.46 0.61
N ALA A 39 2.76 -8.83 1.54
CA ALA A 39 3.18 -7.44 1.42
C ALA A 39 4.04 -7.18 0.17
N ARG A 40 4.99 -8.06 -0.14
CA ARG A 40 5.77 -7.97 -1.38
C ARG A 40 4.89 -8.11 -2.61
N THR A 41 3.95 -9.06 -2.59
CA THR A 41 3.03 -9.30 -3.70
C THR A 41 2.14 -8.09 -3.96
N ALA A 42 1.61 -7.47 -2.90
CA ALA A 42 0.82 -6.24 -3.00
C ALA A 42 1.64 -5.09 -3.60
N ILE A 43 2.89 -4.91 -3.18
CA ILE A 43 3.78 -3.88 -3.72
C ILE A 43 4.11 -4.14 -5.20
N GLU A 44 4.40 -5.39 -5.58
CA GLU A 44 4.65 -5.74 -6.98
C GLU A 44 3.41 -5.53 -7.86
N ALA A 45 2.20 -5.79 -7.33
CA ALA A 45 0.96 -5.48 -8.03
C ALA A 45 0.81 -3.97 -8.29
N MET A 46 1.13 -3.13 -7.31
CA MET A 46 1.09 -1.66 -7.45
C MET A 46 2.08 -1.10 -8.48
N ARG A 47 3.08 -1.87 -8.94
CA ARG A 47 3.97 -1.47 -10.05
C ARG A 47 3.25 -1.45 -11.40
N LYS A 48 2.07 -2.04 -11.48
CA LYS A 48 1.18 -2.03 -12.65
C LYS A 48 -0.10 -1.27 -12.29
N PRO A 49 -0.05 0.07 -12.25
CA PRO A 49 -1.21 0.87 -11.87
C PRO A 49 -2.37 0.67 -12.86
N THR A 50 -3.60 0.80 -12.35
CA THR A 50 -4.80 0.79 -13.18
C THR A 50 -4.96 2.11 -13.95
N ASP A 51 -5.85 2.12 -14.95
CA ASP A 51 -6.18 3.34 -15.70
C ASP A 51 -6.75 4.44 -14.78
N THR A 52 -7.51 4.06 -13.74
CA THR A 52 -8.04 5.00 -12.74
C THR A 52 -6.90 5.66 -11.96
N MET A 53 -5.91 4.89 -11.51
CA MET A 53 -4.74 5.41 -10.81
C MET A 53 -3.94 6.36 -11.72
N LEU A 54 -3.67 5.95 -12.97
CA LEU A 54 -2.95 6.80 -13.93
C LEU A 54 -3.68 8.11 -14.23
N THR A 55 -5.00 8.05 -14.37
CA THR A 55 -5.85 9.24 -14.58
C THR A 55 -5.77 10.19 -13.40
N ALA A 56 -5.83 9.67 -12.16
CA ALA A 56 -5.68 10.48 -10.95
C ALA A 56 -4.32 11.18 -10.86
N ALA A 57 -3.24 10.50 -11.26
CA ALA A 57 -1.90 11.10 -11.34
C ALA A 57 -1.87 12.29 -12.31
N LEU A 58 -2.42 12.12 -13.52
CA LEU A 58 -2.46 13.18 -14.54
C LEU A 58 -3.23 14.41 -14.05
N PHE A 59 -4.36 14.22 -13.37
CA PHE A 59 -5.09 15.33 -12.75
C PHE A 59 -4.26 16.03 -11.68
N ALA A 60 -3.56 15.28 -10.81
CA ALA A 60 -2.70 15.88 -9.80
C ALA A 60 -1.59 16.76 -10.43
N MET A 61 -0.96 16.29 -11.51
CA MET A 61 0.06 17.06 -12.26
C MET A 61 -0.48 18.37 -12.85
N ASP A 62 -1.72 18.36 -13.34
CA ASP A 62 -2.35 19.53 -13.95
C ASP A 62 -2.76 20.59 -12.90
N THR A 63 -2.99 20.16 -11.66
CA THR A 63 -3.45 21.03 -10.56
C THR A 63 -2.34 21.65 -9.72
N GLU A 64 -1.11 21.13 -9.76
CA GLU A 64 -0.01 21.64 -8.94
C GLU A 64 0.90 22.61 -9.70
N ASP A 65 0.93 23.87 -9.24
CA ASP A 65 1.89 24.90 -9.66
C ASP A 65 3.29 24.54 -9.09
N ASP A 66 4.03 23.76 -9.87
CA ASP A 66 5.50 23.61 -9.91
C ASP A 66 6.26 23.16 -8.64
N SER A 67 5.61 22.67 -7.57
CA SER A 67 6.33 22.33 -6.31
C SER A 67 6.03 20.99 -5.63
N GLY A 68 4.96 20.26 -5.95
CA GLY A 68 4.61 18.98 -5.29
C GLY A 68 4.65 17.72 -6.18
N GLY A 69 4.91 17.89 -7.48
CA GLY A 69 4.35 17.06 -8.55
C GLY A 69 4.60 15.55 -8.56
N VAL A 70 5.53 14.98 -7.80
CA VAL A 70 5.75 13.52 -7.75
C VAL A 70 5.10 12.86 -6.54
N ILE A 71 5.14 13.52 -5.38
CA ILE A 71 4.54 12.98 -4.14
C ILE A 71 3.01 13.06 -4.26
N SER A 72 2.50 14.18 -4.76
CA SER A 72 1.07 14.40 -5.00
C SER A 72 0.48 13.40 -6.00
N CYS A 73 1.21 13.07 -7.07
CA CYS A 73 0.81 12.03 -8.02
C CYS A 73 0.72 10.67 -7.35
N TRP A 74 1.73 10.30 -6.56
CA TRP A 74 1.73 9.01 -5.88
C TRP A 74 0.59 8.90 -4.87
N GLU A 75 0.33 9.95 -4.09
CA GLU A 75 -0.80 10.00 -3.15
C GLU A 75 -2.15 9.89 -3.90
N ALA A 76 -2.33 10.63 -5.00
CA ALA A 76 -3.52 10.56 -5.83
C ALA A 76 -3.74 9.16 -6.42
N MET A 77 -2.67 8.49 -6.89
CA MET A 77 -2.74 7.11 -7.37
C MET A 77 -3.16 6.13 -6.26
N ILE A 78 -2.59 6.26 -5.06
CA ILE A 78 -2.92 5.38 -3.93
C ILE A 78 -4.36 5.62 -3.45
N ASP A 79 -4.82 6.87 -3.38
CA ASP A 79 -6.21 7.19 -3.03
C ASP A 79 -7.20 6.68 -4.08
N ALA A 80 -6.86 6.76 -5.37
CA ALA A 80 -7.64 6.16 -6.43
C ALA A 80 -7.76 4.64 -6.22
N ALA A 81 -6.64 3.93 -6.02
CA ALA A 81 -6.63 2.49 -5.76
C ALA A 81 -7.45 2.11 -4.51
N ARG A 82 -7.38 2.91 -3.44
CA ARG A 82 -8.15 2.67 -2.21
C ARG A 82 -9.66 2.79 -2.42
N ASN A 83 -10.08 3.65 -3.35
CA ASN A 83 -11.49 3.92 -3.64
C ASN A 83 -12.03 3.08 -4.80
N GLU A 84 -11.21 2.26 -5.47
CA GLU A 84 -11.67 1.30 -6.46
C GLU A 84 -12.61 0.29 -5.79
N GLN A 85 -13.88 0.29 -6.22
CA GLN A 85 -14.86 -0.66 -5.71
C GLN A 85 -14.46 -2.06 -6.18
N VAL A 86 -14.22 -2.97 -5.23
CA VAL A 86 -14.19 -4.40 -5.53
C VAL A 86 -15.62 -4.78 -5.93
N PRO A 87 -15.86 -5.30 -7.14
CA PRO A 87 -17.18 -5.83 -7.49
C PRO A 87 -17.52 -6.92 -6.47
N GLY A 88 -18.62 -6.72 -5.73
CA GLY A 88 -19.12 -7.68 -4.75
C GLY A 88 -19.63 -8.96 -5.36
#